data_AF-A0A9D2FYT8-F1
#
_entry.id   AF-A0A9D2FYT8-F1
#
_cell.length_a   1.000
_cell.length_b   1.000
_cell.length_c   1.000
_cell.angle_alpha   90.00
_cell.angle_beta   90.00
_cell.angle_gamma   90.00
#
_symmetry.space_group_name_H-M   'P 1'
#
loop_
_entity.id
_entity.type
_entity.pdbx_description
1 polymer ?
#
loop_
_entity_poly.entity_id
_entity_poly.type
_entity_poly.pdbx_seq_one_letter_code
_entity_poly.pdbx_strand_id
1 'polypeptide(L)'
;MKVDYKTPLQVTVRSLRHYHGIEAQVEETRGTDFFPESEFSSGAGAVLRFNPKVQAILALYNLAMDCKYDTGEAVVRYVLFHAALETDHYDLALAHLDGFREEAARLGLAGLPDDVREEAGARLLLQLYFTLFHESFHIILHHHPDERRAALTTTRELLLDIRTEWEDGLSLVSEEELLNHPKTQQRVEAMIPTELPESERQAMRELLYGQMSANRLSPEYIDQVLRADPTLVEEITCDRQAWLNLLPILQGDGATDWDILQVHLWLFIVFNAMDFNKVLQAQFIPSFHERDHYDGMRVVLRHKAFKVLLRQYSPDVYRLLKSDYLDLQTGLEAIYRSSIMALHRYADDLARLYDGYQRGATRPDFAQYKRLNEEMAEATRAIY
;
A
#
# COMPACT_ATOMS: atom_id res chain seq x y z
N MET A 1 4.95 -21.36 -1.62
CA MET A 1 5.57 -21.77 -0.33
C MET A 1 5.02 -20.83 0.72
N LYS A 2 4.57 -21.26 1.91
CA LYS A 2 3.99 -20.27 2.85
C LYS A 2 5.09 -19.35 3.39
N VAL A 3 5.08 -18.08 2.99
CA VAL A 3 5.99 -17.06 3.51
C VAL A 3 5.78 -16.95 5.03
N ASP A 4 6.87 -17.08 5.78
CA ASP A 4 6.83 -17.08 7.24
C ASP A 4 6.83 -15.65 7.78
N TYR A 5 5.64 -15.08 7.92
CA TYR A 5 5.46 -13.76 8.55
C TYR A 5 5.77 -13.75 10.06
N LYS A 6 5.84 -14.93 10.73
CA LYS A 6 6.09 -14.98 12.18
C LYS A 6 7.52 -14.63 12.52
N THR A 7 8.47 -14.97 11.66
CA THR A 7 9.88 -14.63 11.85
C THR A 7 10.09 -13.11 11.89
N PRO A 8 9.66 -12.31 10.88
CA PRO A 8 9.72 -10.85 10.94
C PRO A 8 9.07 -10.27 12.19
N LEU A 9 7.87 -10.72 12.57
CA LEU A 9 7.19 -10.27 13.80
C LEU A 9 8.03 -10.51 15.06
N GLN A 10 8.59 -11.72 15.19
CA GLN A 10 9.43 -12.06 16.34
C GLN A 10 10.71 -11.23 16.38
N VAL A 11 11.33 -10.99 15.22
CA VAL A 11 12.52 -10.14 15.12
C VAL A 11 12.16 -8.73 15.58
N THR A 12 11.08 -8.13 15.07
CA THR A 12 10.65 -6.78 15.44
C THR A 12 10.41 -6.64 16.94
N VAL A 13 9.62 -7.51 17.55
CA VAL A 13 9.31 -7.45 18.99
C VAL A 13 10.56 -7.66 19.85
N ARG A 14 11.42 -8.62 19.47
CA ARG A 14 12.67 -8.86 20.19
C ARG A 14 13.63 -7.69 20.08
N SER A 15 13.69 -7.04 18.92
CA SER A 15 14.51 -5.83 18.70
C SER A 15 14.01 -4.66 19.53
N LEU A 16 12.70 -4.41 19.58
CA LEU A 16 12.10 -3.39 20.45
C LEU A 16 12.48 -3.60 21.92
N ARG A 17 12.39 -4.85 22.39
CA ARG A 17 12.77 -5.20 23.77
C ARG A 17 14.26 -5.07 24.02
N HIS A 18 15.09 -5.60 23.11
CA HIS A 18 16.54 -5.70 23.31
C HIS A 18 17.24 -4.34 23.20
N TYR A 19 16.91 -3.54 22.19
CA TYR A 19 17.59 -2.28 21.91
C TYR A 19 16.93 -1.07 22.56
N HIS A 20 15.60 -1.09 22.75
CA HIS A 20 14.85 0.05 23.27
C HIS A 20 14.22 -0.19 24.64
N GLY A 21 14.24 -1.43 25.15
CA GLY A 21 13.60 -1.78 26.43
C GLY A 21 12.07 -1.68 26.38
N ILE A 22 11.48 -1.69 25.18
CA ILE A 22 10.02 -1.56 24.98
C ILE A 22 9.41 -2.95 24.87
N GLU A 23 8.48 -3.27 25.77
CA GLU A 23 7.65 -4.48 25.66
C GLU A 23 6.46 -4.18 24.75
N ALA A 24 6.40 -4.85 23.60
CA ALA A 24 5.30 -4.77 22.66
C ALA A 24 4.56 -6.11 22.58
N GLN A 25 3.24 -6.07 22.66
CA GLN A 25 2.39 -7.25 22.41
C GLN A 25 2.09 -7.36 20.91
N VAL A 26 1.89 -8.57 20.41
CA VAL A 26 1.45 -8.80 19.03
C VAL A 26 0.04 -9.35 19.06
N GLU A 27 -0.86 -8.70 18.33
CA GLU A 27 -2.22 -9.16 18.11
C GLU A 27 -2.38 -9.52 16.62
N GLU A 28 -2.66 -10.80 16.33
CA GLU A 28 -3.08 -11.16 14.97
C GLU A 28 -4.52 -10.71 14.74
N THR A 29 -4.71 -9.74 13.85
CA THR A 29 -6.01 -9.16 13.54
C THR A 29 -6.69 -9.91 12.40
N ARG A 30 -8.00 -9.64 12.27
CA ARG A 30 -8.87 -10.20 11.22
C ARG A 30 -9.48 -9.05 10.44
N GLY A 31 -10.23 -9.40 9.40
CA GLY A 31 -10.97 -8.43 8.62
C GLY A 31 -10.23 -7.86 7.43
N THR A 32 -10.69 -6.68 7.02
CA THR A 32 -10.25 -5.91 5.85
C THR A 32 -9.16 -4.90 6.16
N ASP A 33 -8.81 -4.72 7.43
CA ASP A 33 -7.61 -3.98 7.81
C ASP A 33 -6.37 -4.86 7.70
N PHE A 34 -5.75 -4.80 6.52
CA PHE A 34 -4.66 -5.70 6.16
C PHE A 34 -3.31 -5.20 6.67
N PHE A 35 -3.06 -3.90 6.67
CA PHE A 35 -1.74 -3.40 7.00
C PHE A 35 -1.51 -3.37 8.52
N PRO A 36 -0.26 -3.55 8.98
CA PRO A 36 0.03 -3.50 10.40
C PRO A 36 -0.25 -2.11 10.97
N GLU A 37 -0.64 -2.05 12.24
CA GLU A 37 -0.90 -0.79 12.96
C GLU A 37 -0.41 -0.89 14.40
N SER A 38 0.08 0.22 14.94
CA SER A 38 0.51 0.34 16.33
C SER A 38 -0.55 1.05 17.18
N GLU A 39 -1.05 0.37 18.22
CA GLU A 39 -1.95 0.95 19.21
C GLU A 39 -1.22 1.24 20.54
N PHE A 40 -1.55 2.40 21.12
CA PHE A 40 -1.01 2.87 22.40
C PHE A 40 -2.14 2.98 23.42
N SER A 41 -2.12 2.13 24.45
CA SER A 41 -3.08 2.23 25.56
C SER A 41 -2.40 2.73 26.83
N SER A 42 -3.11 3.55 27.60
CA SER A 42 -2.65 4.07 28.88
C SER A 42 -2.54 2.93 29.91
N GLY A 43 -1.36 2.31 29.97
CA GLY A 43 -0.98 1.34 31.01
C GLY A 43 -0.72 -0.10 30.55
N ALA A 44 -1.05 -0.50 29.31
CA ALA A 44 -0.84 -1.87 28.84
C ALA A 44 0.38 -2.07 27.89
N GLY A 45 1.14 -1.00 27.62
CA GLY A 45 2.25 -1.02 26.66
C GLY A 45 1.80 -0.80 25.22
N ALA A 46 2.70 -1.02 24.27
CA ALA A 46 2.41 -0.94 22.84
C ALA A 46 1.82 -2.26 22.32
N VAL A 47 0.81 -2.19 21.46
CA VAL A 47 0.27 -3.36 20.75
C VAL A 47 0.53 -3.19 19.26
N LEU A 48 1.23 -4.15 18.68
CA LEU A 48 1.42 -4.27 17.23
C LEU A 48 0.34 -5.20 16.67
N ARG A 49 -0.62 -4.62 15.96
CA ARG A 49 -1.70 -5.32 15.27
C ARG A 49 -1.20 -5.76 13.90
N PHE A 50 -1.38 -7.04 13.57
CA PHE A 50 -0.89 -7.60 12.31
C PHE A 50 -1.90 -8.54 11.66
N ASN A 51 -2.25 -8.28 10.41
CA ASN A 51 -3.13 -9.16 9.64
C ASN A 51 -2.30 -9.95 8.60
N PRO A 52 -2.15 -11.29 8.73
CA PRO A 52 -1.35 -12.08 7.80
C PRO A 52 -1.88 -12.09 6.36
N LYS A 53 -3.11 -11.63 6.13
CA LYS A 53 -3.73 -11.50 4.81
C LYS A 53 -3.06 -10.42 3.94
N VAL A 54 -2.30 -9.51 4.55
CA VAL A 54 -1.52 -8.48 3.83
C VAL A 54 -0.60 -9.07 2.76
N GLN A 55 -0.11 -10.30 2.97
CA GLN A 55 0.75 -11.00 2.03
C GLN A 55 0.08 -11.21 0.67
N ALA A 56 -1.22 -11.51 0.64
CA ALA A 56 -1.95 -11.68 -0.62
C ALA A 56 -2.13 -10.35 -1.35
N ILE A 57 -2.43 -9.26 -0.63
CA ILE A 57 -2.50 -7.92 -1.21
C ILE A 57 -1.14 -7.53 -1.80
N LEU A 58 -0.07 -7.61 -1.01
CA LEU A 58 1.28 -7.29 -1.49
C LEU A 58 1.69 -8.13 -2.71
N ALA A 59 1.36 -9.43 -2.72
CA ALA A 59 1.67 -10.30 -3.85
C ALA A 59 0.92 -9.90 -5.13
N LEU A 60 -0.37 -9.56 -5.03
CA LEU A 60 -1.16 -9.08 -6.17
C LEU A 60 -0.65 -7.74 -6.71
N TYR A 61 -0.19 -6.84 -5.83
CA TYR A 61 0.45 -5.59 -6.23
C TYR A 61 1.81 -5.81 -6.88
N ASN A 62 2.61 -6.75 -6.37
CA ASN A 62 3.88 -7.13 -6.97
C ASN A 62 3.70 -7.68 -8.39
N LEU A 63 2.71 -8.56 -8.60
CA LEU A 63 2.37 -9.09 -9.92
C LEU A 63 1.95 -8.00 -10.90
N ALA A 64 1.21 -7.00 -10.43
CA ALA A 64 0.79 -5.91 -11.30
C ALA A 64 1.92 -4.94 -11.63
N MET A 65 2.63 -4.45 -10.62
CA MET A 65 3.57 -3.36 -10.81
C MET A 65 4.89 -3.84 -11.42
N ASP A 66 5.32 -5.07 -11.12
CA ASP A 66 6.58 -5.62 -11.62
C ASP A 66 6.39 -6.51 -12.85
N CYS A 67 5.35 -7.35 -12.81
CA CYS A 67 5.10 -8.34 -13.86
C CYS A 67 4.00 -7.90 -14.85
N LYS A 68 3.44 -6.70 -14.67
CA LYS A 68 2.44 -6.07 -15.57
C LYS A 68 1.15 -6.88 -15.74
N TYR A 69 0.79 -7.69 -14.74
CA TYR A 69 -0.49 -8.39 -14.72
C TYR A 69 -1.62 -7.43 -14.30
N ASP A 70 -2.79 -7.55 -14.93
CA ASP A 70 -3.97 -6.81 -14.48
C ASP A 70 -4.64 -7.56 -13.32
N THR A 71 -4.33 -7.17 -12.07
CA THR A 71 -4.77 -7.86 -10.85
C THR A 71 -5.88 -7.15 -10.08
N GLY A 72 -6.39 -6.00 -10.55
CA GLY A 72 -7.34 -5.19 -9.78
C GLY A 72 -8.66 -5.89 -9.46
N GLU A 73 -9.19 -6.69 -10.39
CA GLU A 73 -10.35 -7.55 -10.13
C GLU A 73 -10.09 -8.56 -8.99
N ALA A 74 -8.92 -9.20 -8.99
CA ALA A 74 -8.52 -10.13 -7.94
C ALA A 74 -8.36 -9.42 -6.58
N VAL A 75 -7.79 -8.21 -6.58
CA VAL A 75 -7.68 -7.37 -5.38
C VAL A 75 -9.07 -7.07 -4.82
N VAL A 76 -9.99 -6.55 -5.63
CA VAL A 76 -11.34 -6.19 -5.19
C VAL A 76 -12.09 -7.41 -4.66
N ARG A 77 -12.05 -8.54 -5.36
CA ARG A 77 -12.69 -9.79 -4.89
C ARG A 77 -12.09 -10.28 -3.56
N TYR A 78 -10.77 -10.17 -3.39
CA TYR A 78 -10.12 -10.55 -2.15
C TYR A 78 -10.59 -9.67 -0.98
N VAL A 79 -10.72 -8.36 -1.18
CA VAL A 79 -11.21 -7.47 -0.12
C VAL A 79 -12.69 -7.70 0.18
N LEU A 80 -13.53 -7.84 -0.85
CA LEU A 80 -14.97 -8.11 -0.70
C LEU A 80 -15.23 -9.43 0.01
N PHE A 81 -14.42 -10.46 -0.26
CA PHE A 81 -14.46 -11.72 0.48
C PHE A 81 -14.30 -11.49 1.99
N HIS A 82 -13.27 -10.75 2.41
CA HIS A 82 -13.03 -10.51 3.84
C HIS A 82 -14.08 -9.59 4.45
N ALA A 83 -14.56 -8.58 3.72
CA ALA A 83 -15.66 -7.72 4.16
C ALA A 83 -16.97 -8.51 4.37
N ALA A 84 -17.27 -9.45 3.47
CA ALA A 84 -18.42 -10.33 3.58
C ALA A 84 -18.32 -11.25 4.80
N LEU A 85 -17.11 -11.74 5.12
CA LEU A 85 -16.88 -12.49 6.35
C LEU A 85 -17.01 -11.66 7.63
N GLU A 86 -16.63 -10.37 7.61
CA GLU A 86 -16.81 -9.45 8.75
C GLU A 86 -18.29 -9.15 9.04
N THR A 87 -19.13 -9.22 8.01
CA THR A 87 -20.57 -8.91 8.07
C THR A 87 -21.46 -10.16 8.02
N ASP A 88 -20.87 -11.36 8.18
CA ASP A 88 -21.55 -12.67 8.16
C ASP A 88 -22.35 -12.99 6.89
N HIS A 89 -22.01 -12.37 5.75
CA HIS A 89 -22.56 -12.69 4.43
C HIS A 89 -21.79 -13.85 3.77
N TYR A 90 -21.95 -15.07 4.28
CA TYR A 90 -21.18 -16.23 3.82
C TYR A 90 -21.45 -16.66 2.38
N ASP A 91 -22.66 -16.43 1.87
CA ASP A 91 -23.02 -16.64 0.46
C ASP A 91 -22.23 -15.71 -0.46
N LEU A 92 -22.12 -14.45 -0.05
CA LEU A 92 -21.36 -13.44 -0.77
C LEU A 92 -19.85 -13.73 -0.71
N ALA A 93 -19.35 -14.13 0.46
CA ALA A 93 -17.97 -14.57 0.62
C ALA A 93 -17.65 -15.75 -0.31
N LEU A 94 -18.51 -16.77 -0.40
CA LEU A 94 -18.30 -17.89 -1.32
C LEU A 94 -18.25 -17.43 -2.78
N ALA A 95 -19.15 -16.54 -3.20
CA ALA A 95 -19.17 -16.01 -4.57
C ALA A 95 -17.88 -15.25 -4.93
N HIS A 96 -17.35 -14.43 -4.01
CA HIS A 96 -16.08 -13.74 -4.23
C HIS A 96 -14.87 -14.67 -4.16
N LEU A 97 -14.90 -15.73 -3.35
CA LEU A 97 -13.88 -16.77 -3.34
C LEU A 97 -13.82 -17.51 -4.68
N ASP A 98 -14.96 -17.92 -5.22
CA ASP A 98 -15.01 -18.63 -6.51
C ASP A 98 -14.54 -17.72 -7.65
N GLY A 99 -15.00 -16.46 -7.68
CA GLY A 99 -14.49 -15.50 -8.64
C GLY A 99 -12.99 -15.18 -8.47
N PHE A 100 -12.47 -15.20 -7.24
CA PHE A 100 -11.03 -15.05 -7.00
C PHE A 100 -10.24 -16.22 -7.58
N ARG A 101 -10.76 -17.45 -7.46
CA ARG A 101 -10.16 -18.64 -8.07
C ARG A 101 -10.15 -18.54 -9.61
N GLU A 102 -11.23 -18.04 -10.20
CA GLU A 102 -11.30 -17.76 -11.64
C GLU A 102 -10.26 -16.74 -12.08
N GLU A 103 -10.09 -15.65 -11.33
CA GLU A 103 -9.06 -14.65 -11.61
C GLU A 103 -7.64 -15.22 -11.45
N ALA A 104 -7.38 -16.01 -10.40
CA ALA A 104 -6.09 -16.67 -10.20
C ALA A 104 -5.77 -17.64 -11.36
N ALA A 105 -6.79 -18.32 -11.90
CA ALA A 105 -6.66 -19.18 -13.07
C ALA A 105 -6.41 -18.37 -14.36
N ARG A 106 -7.15 -17.27 -14.57
CA ARG A 106 -6.97 -16.34 -15.70
C ARG A 106 -5.55 -15.77 -15.73
N LEU A 107 -5.01 -15.44 -14.56
CA LEU A 107 -3.65 -14.93 -14.38
C LEU A 107 -2.58 -16.03 -14.48
N GLY A 108 -2.96 -17.31 -14.54
CA GLY A 108 -2.03 -18.43 -14.69
C GLY A 108 -1.12 -18.64 -13.48
N LEU A 109 -1.51 -18.19 -12.28
CA LEU A 109 -0.62 -18.13 -11.11
C LEU A 109 -0.15 -19.52 -10.64
N ALA A 110 -1.01 -20.54 -10.80
CA ALA A 110 -0.66 -21.93 -10.50
C ALA A 110 0.45 -22.49 -11.41
N GLY A 111 0.65 -21.90 -12.59
CA GLY A 111 1.64 -22.32 -13.58
C GLY A 111 3.00 -21.62 -13.46
N LEU A 112 3.18 -20.74 -12.46
CA LEU A 112 4.45 -20.04 -12.30
C LEU A 112 5.60 -21.03 -12.01
N PRO A 113 6.83 -20.77 -12.52
CA PRO A 113 8.02 -21.53 -12.14
C PRO A 113 8.34 -21.45 -10.63
N ASP A 114 9.04 -22.46 -10.09
CA ASP A 114 9.40 -22.51 -8.67
C ASP A 114 10.33 -21.37 -8.24
N ASP A 115 11.31 -21.02 -9.09
CA ASP A 115 12.24 -19.90 -8.89
C ASP A 115 11.50 -18.56 -8.81
N VAL A 116 10.49 -18.35 -9.67
CA VAL A 116 9.64 -17.15 -9.64
C VAL A 116 8.82 -17.09 -8.34
N ARG A 117 8.33 -18.23 -7.84
CA ARG A 117 7.64 -18.29 -6.54
C ARG A 117 8.57 -18.03 -5.37
N GLU A 118 9.79 -18.54 -5.41
CA GLU A 118 10.80 -18.29 -4.38
C GLU A 118 11.17 -16.81 -4.31
N GLU A 119 11.39 -16.16 -5.47
CA GLU A 119 11.63 -14.73 -5.55
C GLU A 119 10.44 -13.91 -5.02
N ALA A 120 9.21 -14.28 -5.40
CA ALA A 120 8.00 -13.65 -4.87
C ALA A 120 7.93 -13.78 -3.34
N GLY A 121 8.32 -14.93 -2.79
CA GLY A 121 8.39 -15.15 -1.35
C GLY A 121 9.45 -14.28 -0.65
N ALA A 122 10.65 -14.17 -1.23
CA ALA A 122 11.72 -13.32 -0.70
C ALA A 122 11.33 -11.83 -0.72
N ARG A 123 10.70 -11.39 -1.81
CA ARG A 123 10.16 -10.03 -1.96
C ARG A 123 9.12 -9.71 -0.91
N LEU A 124 8.15 -10.61 -0.70
CA LEU A 124 7.14 -10.45 0.34
C LEU A 124 7.78 -10.35 1.73
N LEU A 125 8.79 -11.18 2.01
CA LEU A 125 9.48 -11.15 3.30
C LEU A 125 10.15 -9.79 3.55
N LEU A 126 10.81 -9.21 2.55
CA LEU A 126 11.41 -7.88 2.64
C LEU A 126 10.36 -6.77 2.84
N GLN A 127 9.24 -6.85 2.14
CA GLN A 127 8.13 -5.91 2.31
C GLN A 127 7.51 -6.01 3.71
N LEU A 128 7.39 -7.23 4.26
CA LEU A 128 6.94 -7.44 5.64
C LEU A 128 7.94 -6.88 6.66
N TYR A 129 9.24 -7.07 6.47
CA TYR A 129 10.24 -6.45 7.34
C TYR A 129 10.13 -4.92 7.32
N PHE A 130 9.96 -4.32 6.13
CA PHE A 130 9.82 -2.88 6.00
C PHE A 130 8.56 -2.35 6.70
N THR A 131 7.39 -2.97 6.50
CA THR A 131 6.14 -2.52 7.15
C THR A 131 6.20 -2.70 8.67
N LEU A 132 6.80 -3.79 9.14
CA LEU A 132 6.98 -4.02 10.58
C LEU A 132 8.02 -3.08 11.20
N PHE A 133 9.08 -2.72 10.47
CA PHE A 133 10.03 -1.71 10.92
C PHE A 133 9.37 -0.33 10.97
N HIS A 134 8.58 0.02 9.96
CA HIS A 134 7.79 1.25 9.96
C HIS A 134 6.94 1.36 11.23
N GLU A 135 6.13 0.34 11.54
CA GLU A 135 5.32 0.32 12.77
C GLU A 135 6.16 0.34 14.04
N SER A 136 7.30 -0.37 14.05
CA SER A 136 8.20 -0.33 15.20
C SER A 136 8.72 1.08 15.49
N PHE A 137 8.89 1.93 14.46
CA PHE A 137 9.29 3.32 14.65
C PHE A 137 8.17 4.20 15.19
N HIS A 138 6.90 3.95 14.88
CA HIS A 138 5.81 4.58 15.62
C HIS A 138 5.93 4.27 17.12
N ILE A 139 6.21 3.01 17.46
CA ILE A 139 6.37 2.56 18.84
C ILE A 139 7.60 3.21 19.52
N ILE A 140 8.76 3.19 18.86
CA ILE A 140 10.01 3.76 19.39
C ILE A 140 9.85 5.27 19.61
N LEU A 141 9.37 6.00 18.60
CA LEU A 141 9.24 7.46 18.67
C LEU A 141 8.19 7.89 19.70
N HIS A 142 7.16 7.07 19.95
CA HIS A 142 6.22 7.30 21.04
C HIS A 142 6.91 7.24 22.42
N HIS A 143 7.81 6.28 22.64
CA HIS A 143 8.49 6.07 23.93
C HIS A 143 9.73 6.96 24.12
N HIS A 144 10.33 7.45 23.03
CA HIS A 144 11.54 8.26 23.04
C HIS A 144 11.25 9.67 22.47
N PRO A 145 10.66 10.59 23.24
CA PRO A 145 10.19 11.88 22.73
C PRO A 145 11.32 12.80 22.21
N ASP A 146 12.54 12.69 22.74
CA ASP A 146 13.68 13.45 22.24
C ASP A 146 14.18 12.93 20.89
N GLU A 147 14.21 11.61 20.70
CA GLU A 147 14.49 10.97 19.40
C GLU A 147 13.40 11.32 18.38
N ARG A 148 12.13 11.30 18.80
CA ARG A 148 10.99 11.75 17.98
C ARG A 148 11.16 13.18 17.51
N ARG A 149 11.56 14.10 18.39
CA ARG A 149 11.80 15.49 18.01
C ARG A 149 12.91 15.59 16.96
N ALA A 150 14.05 14.93 17.18
CA ALA A 150 15.16 14.96 16.24
C ALA A 150 14.80 14.33 14.88
N ALA A 151 14.13 13.17 14.89
CA ALA A 151 13.69 12.49 13.69
C ALA A 151 12.72 13.35 12.87
N LEU A 152 11.70 13.92 13.51
CA LEU A 152 10.74 14.83 12.86
C LEU A 152 11.43 16.09 12.31
N THR A 153 12.42 16.65 13.01
CA THR A 153 13.20 17.79 12.51
C THR A 153 13.93 17.42 11.22
N THR A 154 14.64 16.29 11.18
CA THR A 154 15.36 15.87 9.96
C THR A 154 14.41 15.54 8.80
N THR A 155 13.23 15.00 9.08
CA THR A 155 12.19 14.80 8.05
C THR A 155 11.64 16.13 7.55
N ARG A 156 11.46 17.11 8.43
CA ARG A 156 11.04 18.47 8.04
C ARG A 156 12.06 19.11 7.10
N GLU A 157 13.35 18.99 7.40
CA GLU A 157 14.43 19.47 6.52
C GLU A 157 14.38 18.80 5.14
N LEU A 158 14.26 17.46 5.11
CA LEU A 158 14.08 16.69 3.86
C LEU A 158 12.88 17.20 3.04
N LEU A 159 11.74 17.45 3.68
CA LEU A 159 10.55 17.96 3.00
C LEU A 159 10.74 19.38 2.46
N LEU A 160 11.46 20.24 3.19
CA LEU A 160 11.82 21.57 2.70
C LEU A 160 12.77 21.51 1.50
N ASP A 161 13.74 20.59 1.50
CA ASP A 161 14.61 20.38 0.34
C ASP A 161 13.80 19.92 -0.89
N ILE A 162 12.88 18.97 -0.70
CA ILE A 162 11.97 18.52 -1.76
C ILE A 162 11.12 19.68 -2.28
N ARG A 163 10.62 20.53 -1.39
CA ARG A 163 9.84 21.72 -1.75
C ARG A 163 10.64 22.64 -2.67
N THR A 164 11.87 23.00 -2.28
CA THR A 164 12.74 23.86 -3.08
C THR A 164 13.07 23.26 -4.44
N GLU A 165 13.39 21.96 -4.51
CA GLU A 165 13.61 21.27 -5.79
C GLU A 165 12.39 21.30 -6.70
N TRP A 166 11.19 21.24 -6.10
CA TRP A 166 9.95 21.28 -6.85
C TRP A 166 9.63 22.68 -7.38
N GLU A 167 9.88 23.72 -6.56
CA GLU A 167 9.80 25.13 -6.98
C GLU A 167 10.71 25.38 -8.18
N ASP A 168 11.97 24.94 -8.09
CA ASP A 168 12.93 25.06 -9.19
C ASP A 168 12.47 24.32 -10.44
N GLY A 169 11.97 23.08 -10.29
CA GLY A 169 11.49 22.27 -11.42
C GLY A 169 10.25 22.84 -12.11
N LEU A 170 9.28 23.33 -11.35
CA LEU A 170 8.05 23.93 -11.89
C LEU A 170 8.26 25.33 -12.47
N SER A 171 9.34 26.03 -12.08
CA SER A 171 9.70 27.30 -12.73
C SER A 171 10.07 27.15 -14.22
N LEU A 172 10.34 25.92 -14.67
CA LEU A 172 10.82 25.61 -16.02
C LEU A 172 9.70 25.19 -16.99
N VAL A 173 8.52 24.82 -16.49
CA VAL A 173 7.40 24.31 -17.31
C VAL A 173 6.08 24.80 -16.72
N SER A 174 5.24 25.41 -17.54
CA SER A 174 3.91 25.83 -17.12
C SER A 174 2.98 24.65 -16.83
N GLU A 175 1.97 24.86 -15.99
CA GLU A 175 0.94 23.85 -15.69
C GLU A 175 0.21 23.39 -16.96
N GLU A 176 -0.08 24.32 -17.87
CA GLU A 176 -0.72 24.02 -19.15
C GLU A 176 0.17 23.12 -20.02
N GLU A 177 1.48 23.35 -20.04
CA GLU A 177 2.43 22.48 -20.75
C GLU A 177 2.51 21.08 -20.12
N LEU A 178 2.47 20.96 -18.79
CA LEU A 178 2.47 19.66 -18.11
C LEU A 178 1.18 18.86 -18.36
N LEU A 179 0.02 19.50 -18.29
CA LEU A 179 -1.28 18.86 -18.52
C LEU A 179 -1.45 18.45 -19.99
N ASN A 180 -0.97 19.27 -20.92
CA ASN A 180 -1.03 18.98 -22.35
C ASN A 180 0.14 18.13 -22.86
N HIS A 181 1.09 17.77 -21.99
CA HIS A 181 2.22 16.94 -22.38
C HIS A 181 1.71 15.55 -22.84
N PRO A 182 2.17 15.01 -24.00
CA PRO A 182 1.63 13.78 -24.57
C PRO A 182 1.66 12.58 -23.62
N LYS A 183 2.71 12.48 -22.78
CA LYS A 183 2.77 11.41 -21.77
C LYS A 183 1.71 11.55 -20.69
N THR A 184 1.40 12.78 -20.25
CA THR A 184 0.34 13.02 -19.27
C THR A 184 -1.01 12.59 -19.84
N GLN A 185 -1.30 13.01 -21.07
CA GLN A 185 -2.54 12.62 -21.76
C GLN A 185 -2.65 11.10 -21.93
N GLN A 186 -1.57 10.45 -22.36
CA GLN A 186 -1.53 8.99 -22.50
C GLN A 186 -1.80 8.27 -21.17
N ARG A 187 -1.29 8.79 -20.05
CA ARG A 187 -1.50 8.22 -18.71
C ARG A 187 -2.94 8.38 -18.24
N VAL A 188 -3.55 9.54 -18.46
CA VAL A 188 -4.99 9.75 -18.18
C VAL A 188 -5.83 8.77 -18.99
N GLU A 189 -5.55 8.61 -20.29
CA GLU A 189 -6.28 7.64 -21.12
C GLU A 189 -6.10 6.19 -20.65
N ALA A 190 -4.91 5.81 -20.17
CA ALA A 190 -4.63 4.46 -19.70
C ALA A 190 -5.44 4.07 -18.44
N MET A 191 -5.85 5.06 -17.65
CA MET A 191 -6.68 4.88 -16.45
C MET A 191 -8.17 4.72 -16.76
N ILE A 192 -8.62 5.06 -17.97
CA ILE A 192 -10.03 4.99 -18.36
C ILE A 192 -10.33 3.59 -18.91
N PRO A 193 -11.29 2.84 -18.33
CA PRO A 193 -11.66 1.53 -18.87
C PRO A 193 -12.18 1.62 -20.31
N THR A 194 -11.67 0.75 -21.17
CA THR A 194 -12.03 0.70 -22.59
C THR A 194 -13.41 0.11 -22.85
N GLU A 195 -13.93 -0.61 -21.86
CA GLU A 195 -15.21 -1.30 -21.84
C GLU A 195 -16.38 -0.34 -21.62
N LEU A 196 -16.11 0.88 -21.12
CA LEU A 196 -17.14 1.87 -20.87
C LEU A 196 -17.69 2.45 -22.18
N PRO A 197 -18.99 2.81 -22.22
CA PRO A 197 -19.56 3.59 -23.32
C PRO A 197 -18.80 4.90 -23.54
N GLU A 198 -18.71 5.39 -24.79
CA GLU A 198 -17.92 6.58 -25.12
C GLU A 198 -18.34 7.84 -24.33
N SER A 199 -19.63 7.99 -24.03
CA SER A 199 -20.12 9.09 -23.19
C SER A 199 -19.57 9.04 -21.76
N GLU A 200 -19.44 7.85 -21.17
CA GLU A 200 -18.90 7.67 -19.83
C GLU A 200 -17.37 7.81 -19.83
N ARG A 201 -16.70 7.34 -20.89
CA ARG A 201 -15.27 7.57 -21.10
C ARG A 201 -14.94 9.06 -21.18
N GLN A 202 -15.74 9.83 -21.91
CA GLN A 202 -15.58 11.28 -22.00
C GLN A 202 -15.82 11.97 -20.64
N ALA A 203 -16.85 11.57 -19.90
CA ALA A 203 -17.11 12.11 -18.57
C ALA A 203 -15.97 11.80 -17.58
N MET A 204 -15.44 10.56 -17.60
CA MET A 204 -14.31 10.16 -16.76
C MET A 204 -13.03 10.88 -17.15
N ARG A 205 -12.80 11.10 -18.45
CA ARG A 205 -11.69 11.92 -18.95
C ARG A 205 -11.76 13.34 -18.39
N GLU A 206 -12.91 14.01 -18.53
CA GLU A 206 -13.12 15.37 -18.00
C GLU A 206 -12.94 15.42 -16.49
N LEU A 207 -13.43 14.42 -15.75
CA LEU A 207 -13.24 14.30 -14.31
C LEU A 207 -11.76 14.18 -13.93
N LEU A 208 -11.02 13.27 -14.57
CA LEU A 208 -9.60 13.05 -14.28
C LEU A 208 -8.76 14.29 -14.61
N TYR A 209 -9.00 14.94 -15.75
CA TYR A 209 -8.34 16.21 -16.07
C TYR A 209 -8.69 17.31 -15.06
N GLY A 210 -9.96 17.42 -14.67
CA GLY A 210 -10.41 18.36 -13.65
C GLY A 210 -9.73 18.13 -12.30
N GLN A 211 -9.62 16.86 -11.87
CA GLN A 211 -8.93 16.47 -10.64
C GLN A 211 -7.43 16.76 -10.70
N MET A 212 -6.77 16.46 -11.82
CA MET A 212 -5.33 16.78 -11.99
C MET A 212 -5.07 18.29 -11.99
N SER A 213 -5.98 19.08 -12.55
CA SER A 213 -5.87 20.54 -12.55
C SER A 213 -6.15 21.14 -11.16
N ALA A 214 -7.08 20.55 -10.40
CA ALA A 214 -7.47 21.03 -9.07
C ALA A 214 -6.50 20.58 -7.96
N ASN A 215 -6.03 19.33 -8.00
CA ASN A 215 -5.09 18.75 -7.03
C ASN A 215 -3.66 19.06 -7.48
N ARG A 216 -3.28 20.32 -7.30
CA ARG A 216 -1.99 20.82 -7.72
C ARG A 216 -0.90 20.12 -6.93
N LEU A 217 -0.06 19.40 -7.66
CA LEU A 217 1.22 18.91 -7.18
C LEU A 217 2.15 20.10 -7.00
N SER A 218 2.00 20.78 -5.87
CA SER A 218 2.60 22.10 -5.66
C SER A 218 3.46 22.16 -4.38
N PRO A 219 4.50 23.02 -4.39
CA PRO A 219 5.30 23.34 -3.20
C PRO A 219 4.45 23.70 -1.97
N GLU A 220 3.31 24.36 -2.18
CA GLU A 220 2.39 24.78 -1.12
C GLU A 220 1.75 23.61 -0.38
N TYR A 221 1.59 22.44 -1.02
CA TYR A 221 1.10 21.24 -0.34
C TYR A 221 2.05 20.81 0.77
N ILE A 222 3.37 20.88 0.53
CA ILE A 222 4.37 20.56 1.56
C ILE A 222 4.29 21.55 2.72
N ASP A 223 4.08 22.84 2.44
CA ASP A 223 3.86 23.83 3.50
C ASP A 223 2.59 23.56 4.31
N GLN A 224 1.51 23.09 3.67
CA GLN A 224 0.29 22.67 4.35
C GLN A 224 0.56 21.48 5.26
N VAL A 225 1.22 20.44 4.75
CA VAL A 225 1.57 19.23 5.53
C VAL A 225 2.40 19.60 6.75
N LEU A 226 3.45 20.40 6.55
CA LEU A 226 4.35 20.83 7.63
C LEU A 226 3.69 21.72 8.69
N ARG A 227 2.54 22.33 8.39
CA ARG A 227 1.77 23.18 9.31
C ARG A 227 0.61 22.47 9.97
N ALA A 228 -0.09 21.61 9.24
CA ALA A 228 -1.42 21.14 9.61
C ALA A 228 -1.57 19.61 9.63
N ASP A 229 -0.57 18.84 9.17
CA ASP A 229 -0.63 17.38 9.10
C ASP A 229 0.58 16.71 9.75
N PRO A 230 0.65 16.72 11.10
CA PRO A 230 1.73 16.07 11.83
C PRO A 230 1.76 14.54 11.60
N THR A 231 0.62 13.92 11.28
CA THR A 231 0.51 12.49 11.02
C THR A 231 1.28 12.11 9.77
N LEU A 232 1.12 12.82 8.64
CA LEU A 232 1.89 12.52 7.42
C LEU A 232 3.39 12.74 7.61
N VAL A 233 3.79 13.76 8.37
CA VAL A 233 5.22 13.98 8.70
C VAL A 233 5.77 12.81 9.53
N GLU A 234 4.99 12.27 10.45
CA GLU A 234 5.37 11.10 11.23
C GLU A 234 5.46 9.84 10.36
N GLU A 235 4.50 9.58 9.47
CA GLU A 235 4.53 8.46 8.51
C GLU A 235 5.80 8.49 7.64
N ILE A 236 6.14 9.66 7.07
CA ILE A 236 7.36 9.83 6.27
C ILE A 236 8.61 9.64 7.13
N THR A 237 8.54 10.03 8.41
CA THR A 237 9.63 9.79 9.36
C THR A 237 9.81 8.29 9.61
N CYS A 238 8.74 7.54 9.85
CA CYS A 238 8.78 6.09 10.04
C CYS A 238 9.24 5.36 8.78
N ASP A 239 8.79 5.76 7.58
CA ASP A 239 9.29 5.26 6.30
C ASP A 239 10.80 5.43 6.16
N ARG A 240 11.26 6.65 6.50
CA ARG A 240 12.69 6.99 6.46
C ARG A 240 13.48 6.14 7.44
N GLN A 241 13.03 6.01 8.68
CA GLN A 241 13.74 5.22 9.69
C GLN A 241 13.75 3.73 9.31
N ALA A 242 12.64 3.20 8.82
CA ALA A 242 12.56 1.81 8.33
C ALA A 242 13.56 1.55 7.21
N TRP A 243 13.66 2.45 6.22
CA TRP A 243 14.65 2.35 5.15
C TRP A 243 16.08 2.43 5.65
N LEU A 244 16.39 3.43 6.49
CA LEU A 244 17.75 3.66 6.99
C LEU A 244 18.24 2.55 7.91
N ASN A 245 17.34 1.75 8.48
CA ASN A 245 17.69 0.57 9.27
C ASN A 245 17.75 -0.71 8.44
N LEU A 246 16.98 -0.80 7.35
CA LEU A 246 17.03 -1.94 6.43
C LEU A 246 18.25 -1.87 5.50
N LEU A 247 18.59 -0.70 4.97
CA LEU A 247 19.65 -0.51 3.98
C LEU A 247 21.03 -1.03 4.47
N PRO A 248 21.50 -0.72 5.69
CA PRO A 248 22.78 -1.22 6.18
C PRO A 248 22.82 -2.74 6.35
N ILE A 249 21.67 -3.38 6.63
CA ILE A 249 21.57 -4.84 6.73
C ILE A 249 21.82 -5.46 5.35
N LEU A 250 21.14 -4.95 4.32
CA LEU A 250 21.32 -5.41 2.94
C LEU A 250 22.77 -5.23 2.48
N GLN A 251 23.37 -4.07 2.76
CA GLN A 251 24.77 -3.79 2.42
C GLN A 251 25.74 -4.69 3.20
N GLY A 252 25.47 -4.96 4.48
CA GLY A 252 26.27 -5.86 5.32
C GLY A 252 26.24 -7.30 4.83
N ASP A 253 25.12 -7.74 4.24
CA ASP A 253 24.95 -9.06 3.64
C ASP A 253 25.51 -9.16 2.21
N GLY A 254 26.08 -8.06 1.68
CA GLY A 254 26.75 -8.03 0.38
C GLY A 254 25.84 -7.76 -0.81
N ALA A 255 24.67 -7.15 -0.60
CA ALA A 255 23.78 -6.73 -1.68
C ALA A 255 24.51 -5.77 -2.66
N THR A 256 24.35 -6.02 -3.95
CA THR A 256 24.88 -5.13 -5.00
C THR A 256 24.03 -3.88 -5.15
N ASP A 257 24.53 -2.88 -5.86
CA ASP A 257 23.76 -1.68 -6.18
C ASP A 257 22.44 -2.01 -6.91
N TRP A 258 22.45 -3.05 -7.75
CA TRP A 258 21.25 -3.50 -8.46
C TRP A 258 20.24 -4.15 -7.52
N ASP A 259 20.71 -4.94 -6.54
CA ASP A 259 19.84 -5.54 -5.51
C ASP A 259 19.19 -4.44 -4.66
N ILE A 260 19.97 -3.43 -4.24
CA ILE A 260 19.46 -2.29 -3.46
C ILE A 260 18.40 -1.51 -4.27
N LEU A 261 18.64 -1.27 -5.55
CA LEU A 261 17.65 -0.63 -6.43
C LEU A 261 16.36 -1.46 -6.48
N GLN A 262 16.49 -2.77 -6.72
CA GLN A 262 15.35 -3.66 -6.87
C GLN A 262 14.53 -3.71 -5.57
N VAL A 263 15.19 -3.82 -4.40
CA VAL A 263 14.50 -3.74 -3.10
C VAL A 263 13.82 -2.39 -2.92
N HIS A 264 14.47 -1.27 -3.27
CA HIS A 264 13.85 0.06 -3.19
C HIS A 264 12.57 0.15 -4.03
N LEU A 265 12.59 -0.38 -5.26
CA LEU A 265 11.41 -0.47 -6.13
C LEU A 265 10.32 -1.38 -5.53
N TRP A 266 10.69 -2.46 -4.84
CA TRP A 266 9.72 -3.33 -4.15
C TRP A 266 9.05 -2.63 -2.97
N LEU A 267 9.78 -1.82 -2.23
CA LEU A 267 9.23 -1.03 -1.13
C LEU A 267 8.36 0.13 -1.65
N PHE A 268 8.67 0.65 -2.84
CA PHE A 268 7.82 1.63 -3.51
C PHE A 268 6.39 1.10 -3.76
N ILE A 269 6.25 -0.19 -4.04
CA ILE A 269 4.95 -0.87 -4.22
C ILE A 269 4.13 -0.87 -2.92
N VAL A 270 4.79 -1.04 -1.76
CA VAL A 270 4.12 -1.10 -0.45
C VAL A 270 3.28 0.15 -0.19
N PHE A 271 3.81 1.35 -0.50
CA PHE A 271 3.07 2.59 -0.31
C PHE A 271 1.79 2.66 -1.13
N ASN A 272 1.81 2.15 -2.36
CA ASN A 272 0.61 2.11 -3.21
C ASN A 272 -0.42 1.12 -2.67
N ALA A 273 0.04 -0.04 -2.20
CA ALA A 273 -0.82 -1.06 -1.62
C ALA A 273 -1.47 -0.57 -0.30
N MET A 274 -0.71 0.11 0.56
CA MET A 274 -1.21 0.72 1.80
C MET A 274 -2.28 1.76 1.53
N ASP A 275 -2.00 2.69 0.62
CA ASP A 275 -2.87 3.83 0.32
C ASP A 275 -4.17 3.39 -0.38
N PHE A 276 -4.06 2.51 -1.37
CA PHE A 276 -5.24 1.99 -2.07
C PHE A 276 -6.10 1.08 -1.20
N ASN A 277 -5.51 0.36 -0.23
CA ASN A 277 -6.30 -0.40 0.73
C ASN A 277 -7.24 0.52 1.53
N LYS A 278 -6.76 1.68 1.98
CA LYS A 278 -7.60 2.68 2.69
C LYS A 278 -8.74 3.18 1.80
N VAL A 279 -8.47 3.41 0.51
CA VAL A 279 -9.51 3.78 -0.47
C VAL A 279 -10.57 2.71 -0.58
N LEU A 280 -10.18 1.45 -0.75
CA LEU A 280 -11.09 0.32 -0.86
C LEU A 280 -11.93 0.17 0.41
N GLN A 281 -11.31 0.22 1.60
CA GLN A 281 -12.05 0.19 2.86
C GLN A 281 -13.08 1.32 2.97
N ALA A 282 -12.74 2.55 2.55
CA ALA A 282 -13.66 3.69 2.54
C ALA A 282 -14.83 3.54 1.55
N GLN A 283 -14.72 2.64 0.55
CA GLN A 283 -15.86 2.28 -0.30
C GLN A 283 -16.79 1.25 0.36
N PHE A 284 -16.27 0.43 1.27
CA PHE A 284 -16.99 -0.74 1.81
C PHE A 284 -17.54 -0.52 3.21
N ILE A 285 -16.88 0.33 4.00
CA ILE A 285 -17.17 0.55 5.42
C ILE A 285 -17.77 1.96 5.59
N PRO A 286 -19.07 2.07 5.93
CA PRO A 286 -19.76 3.35 6.13
C PRO A 286 -19.01 4.38 6.97
N SER A 287 -18.43 3.93 8.09
CA SER A 287 -17.76 4.81 9.04
C SER A 287 -16.45 5.40 8.52
N PHE A 288 -15.84 4.80 7.50
CA PHE A 288 -14.60 5.30 6.91
C PHE A 288 -14.89 6.30 5.79
N HIS A 289 -16.01 6.17 5.09
CA HIS A 289 -16.42 7.08 4.01
C HIS A 289 -16.54 8.54 4.47
N GLU A 290 -17.02 8.76 5.70
CA GLU A 290 -17.20 10.11 6.28
C GLU A 290 -15.97 10.64 7.03
N ARG A 291 -15.03 9.76 7.43
CA ARG A 291 -13.88 10.12 8.29
C ARG A 291 -12.60 10.34 7.51
N ASP A 292 -12.37 9.55 6.46
CA ASP A 292 -11.11 9.51 5.74
C ASP A 292 -11.34 9.89 4.27
N HIS A 293 -11.36 11.20 3.99
CA HIS A 293 -11.30 11.66 2.61
C HIS A 293 -9.96 11.27 2.01
N TYR A 294 -10.00 10.51 0.91
CA TYR A 294 -8.81 10.12 0.20
C TYR A 294 -8.04 11.35 -0.30
N ASP A 295 -6.79 11.46 0.13
CA ASP A 295 -5.84 12.45 -0.35
C ASP A 295 -4.67 11.74 -1.04
N GLY A 296 -4.78 11.53 -2.35
CA GLY A 296 -3.73 10.90 -3.16
C GLY A 296 -2.41 11.66 -3.18
N MET A 297 -2.37 12.90 -2.70
CA MET A 297 -1.13 13.65 -2.55
C MET A 297 -0.24 13.10 -1.44
N ARG A 298 -0.83 12.42 -0.44
CA ARG A 298 -0.09 11.78 0.65
C ARG A 298 0.87 10.72 0.12
N VAL A 299 0.38 9.81 -0.73
CA VAL A 299 1.21 8.75 -1.32
C VAL A 299 2.27 9.33 -2.25
N VAL A 300 1.94 10.36 -3.03
CA VAL A 300 2.92 11.03 -3.90
C VAL A 300 4.04 11.68 -3.10
N LEU A 301 3.73 12.32 -1.96
CA LEU A 301 4.74 12.91 -1.10
C LEU A 301 5.61 11.85 -0.43
N ARG A 302 5.03 10.75 0.07
CA ARG A 302 5.79 9.59 0.60
C ARG A 302 6.74 9.03 -0.47
N HIS A 303 6.26 8.84 -1.69
CA HIS A 303 7.07 8.41 -2.83
C HIS A 303 8.23 9.35 -3.13
N LYS A 304 7.98 10.67 -3.15
CA LYS A 304 9.03 11.68 -3.37
C LYS A 304 10.09 11.60 -2.26
N ALA A 305 9.67 11.58 -1.00
CA ALA A 305 10.58 11.47 0.14
C ALA A 305 11.43 10.19 0.04
N PHE A 306 10.80 9.05 -0.25
CA PHE A 306 11.50 7.77 -0.38
C PHE A 306 12.51 7.74 -1.54
N LYS A 307 12.20 8.36 -2.67
CA LYS A 307 13.15 8.54 -3.79
C LYS A 307 14.35 9.41 -3.41
N VAL A 308 14.12 10.48 -2.65
CA VAL A 308 15.22 11.34 -2.19
C VAL A 308 16.14 10.61 -1.23
N LEU A 309 15.63 9.70 -0.40
CA LEU A 309 16.47 8.86 0.45
C LEU A 309 17.44 8.00 -0.37
N LEU A 310 16.97 7.41 -1.48
CA LEU A 310 17.87 6.65 -2.38
C LEU A 310 18.98 7.55 -2.93
N ARG A 311 18.63 8.77 -3.36
CA ARG A 311 19.59 9.75 -3.86
C ARG A 311 20.61 10.19 -2.80
N GLN A 312 20.16 10.41 -1.55
CA GLN A 312 21.01 10.90 -0.45
C GLN A 312 21.93 9.81 0.11
N TYR A 313 21.42 8.59 0.27
CA TYR A 313 22.13 7.51 0.98
C TYR A 313 22.70 6.43 0.06
N SER A 314 22.33 6.43 -1.23
CA SER A 314 22.84 5.49 -2.24
C SER A 314 22.92 6.17 -3.61
N PRO A 315 23.74 7.22 -3.77
CA PRO A 315 23.79 8.03 -4.99
C PRO A 315 24.20 7.23 -6.24
N ASP A 316 25.04 6.20 -6.09
CA ASP A 316 25.44 5.32 -7.20
C ASP A 316 24.27 4.46 -7.66
N VAL A 317 23.49 3.91 -6.72
CA VAL A 317 22.24 3.20 -6.99
C VAL A 317 21.23 4.11 -7.68
N TYR A 318 21.07 5.35 -7.21
CA TYR A 318 20.16 6.32 -7.82
C TYR A 318 20.50 6.59 -9.30
N ARG A 319 21.77 6.55 -9.70
CA ARG A 319 22.18 6.72 -11.10
C ARG A 319 21.80 5.55 -12.01
N LEU A 320 21.45 4.39 -11.45
CA LEU A 320 20.98 3.25 -12.23
C LEU A 320 19.54 3.44 -12.72
N LEU A 321 18.76 4.32 -12.09
CA LEU A 321 17.39 4.63 -12.47
C LEU A 321 17.32 5.16 -13.91
N LYS A 322 16.43 4.56 -14.71
CA LYS A 322 16.15 5.02 -16.08
C LYS A 322 14.68 5.37 -16.24
N SER A 323 13.82 4.36 -16.18
CA SER A 323 12.37 4.46 -16.34
C SER A 323 11.61 3.67 -15.29
N ASP A 324 12.30 3.08 -14.32
CA ASP A 324 11.79 2.03 -13.45
C ASP A 324 10.52 2.44 -12.71
N TYR A 325 10.48 3.67 -12.17
CA TYR A 325 9.26 4.20 -11.54
C TYR A 325 8.10 4.43 -12.54
N LEU A 326 8.40 4.79 -13.79
CA LEU A 326 7.39 4.94 -14.83
C LEU A 326 6.84 3.56 -15.25
N ASP A 327 7.69 2.54 -15.27
CA ASP A 327 7.29 1.16 -15.56
C ASP A 327 6.36 0.62 -14.47
N LEU A 328 6.69 0.87 -13.19
CA LEU A 328 5.82 0.53 -12.05
C LEU A 328 4.44 1.20 -12.13
N GLN A 329 4.38 2.46 -12.59
CA GLN A 329 3.12 3.20 -12.73
C GLN A 329 2.15 2.57 -13.74
N THR A 330 2.65 1.91 -14.78
CA THR A 330 1.78 1.22 -15.74
C THR A 330 1.02 0.05 -15.10
N GLY A 331 1.64 -0.66 -14.15
CA GLY A 331 0.93 -1.69 -13.39
C GLY A 331 -0.12 -1.11 -12.45
N LEU A 332 0.15 0.05 -11.84
CA LEU A 332 -0.81 0.75 -10.99
C LEU A 332 -2.04 1.22 -11.79
N GLU A 333 -1.85 1.73 -13.01
CA GLU A 333 -2.94 2.09 -13.92
C GLU A 333 -3.84 0.90 -14.24
N ALA A 334 -3.25 -0.28 -14.47
CA ALA A 334 -4.01 -1.50 -14.71
C ALA A 334 -4.86 -1.88 -13.49
N ILE A 335 -4.26 -1.89 -12.29
CA ILE A 335 -4.99 -2.15 -11.03
C ILE A 335 -6.16 -1.17 -10.88
N TYR A 336 -5.90 0.13 -11.04
CA TYR A 336 -6.93 1.17 -10.88
C TYR A 336 -8.11 0.93 -11.82
N ARG A 337 -7.82 0.74 -13.11
CA ARG A 337 -8.83 0.57 -14.17
C ARG A 337 -9.73 -0.63 -13.89
N SER A 338 -9.15 -1.80 -13.63
CA SER A 338 -9.94 -3.01 -13.38
C SER A 338 -10.62 -2.99 -12.02
N SER A 339 -10.03 -2.35 -11.00
CA SER A 339 -10.68 -2.17 -9.70
C SER A 339 -11.94 -1.31 -9.81
N ILE A 340 -11.93 -0.22 -10.59
CA ILE A 340 -13.14 0.60 -10.81
C ILE A 340 -14.24 -0.21 -11.49
N MET A 341 -13.89 -0.97 -12.52
CA MET A 341 -14.86 -1.83 -13.21
C MET A 341 -15.43 -2.91 -12.29
N ALA A 342 -14.59 -3.49 -11.44
CA ALA A 342 -15.00 -4.46 -10.43
C ALA A 342 -15.97 -3.83 -9.41
N LEU A 343 -15.62 -2.67 -8.85
CA LEU A 343 -16.47 -1.92 -7.92
C LEU A 343 -17.83 -1.58 -8.52
N HIS A 344 -17.86 -1.16 -9.78
CA HIS A 344 -19.11 -0.91 -10.50
C HIS A 344 -19.94 -2.18 -10.66
N ARG A 345 -19.30 -3.29 -11.06
CA ARG A 345 -19.96 -4.59 -11.25
C ARG A 345 -20.55 -5.16 -9.95
N TYR A 346 -19.88 -4.93 -8.83
CA TYR A 346 -20.28 -5.44 -7.51
C TYR A 346 -20.99 -4.40 -6.65
N ALA A 347 -21.56 -3.34 -7.25
CA ALA A 347 -22.23 -2.27 -6.50
C ALA A 347 -23.37 -2.78 -5.59
N ASP A 348 -24.12 -3.80 -6.02
CA ASP A 348 -25.17 -4.42 -5.20
C ASP A 348 -24.58 -5.16 -3.98
N ASP A 349 -23.44 -5.81 -4.14
CA ASP A 349 -22.73 -6.47 -3.06
C ASP A 349 -22.23 -5.43 -2.04
N LEU A 350 -21.73 -4.28 -2.52
CA LEU A 350 -21.35 -3.16 -1.66
C LEU A 350 -22.52 -2.65 -0.82
N ALA A 351 -23.71 -2.50 -1.42
CA ALA A 351 -24.90 -2.07 -0.70
C ALA A 351 -25.29 -3.06 0.42
N ARG A 352 -25.15 -4.37 0.17
CA ARG A 352 -25.39 -5.42 1.17
C ARG A 352 -24.38 -5.37 2.32
N LEU A 353 -23.09 -5.18 2.00
CA LEU A 353 -22.04 -5.02 3.01
C LEU A 353 -22.28 -3.78 3.88
N TYR A 354 -22.68 -2.67 3.26
CA TYR A 354 -22.98 -1.41 3.95
C TYR A 354 -24.09 -1.59 5.00
N ASP A 355 -25.19 -2.24 4.61
CA ASP A 355 -26.28 -2.58 5.51
C ASP A 355 -25.84 -3.57 6.61
N GLY A 356 -24.96 -4.52 6.28
CA GLY A 356 -24.32 -5.42 7.26
C GLY A 356 -23.56 -4.67 8.34
N TYR A 357 -22.68 -3.74 7.95
CA TYR A 357 -21.91 -2.92 8.89
C TYR A 357 -22.81 -2.02 9.74
N GLN A 358 -23.89 -1.48 9.17
CA GLN A 358 -24.86 -0.66 9.92
C GLN A 358 -25.66 -1.46 10.95
N ARG A 359 -26.00 -2.72 10.66
CA ARG A 359 -26.71 -3.62 11.58
C ARG A 359 -25.87 -3.99 12.81
N GLY A 360 -24.54 -3.88 12.75
CA GLY A 360 -23.64 -4.17 13.86
C GLY A 360 -23.55 -5.66 14.21
N ALA A 361 -22.95 -5.98 15.37
CA ALA A 361 -22.49 -7.32 15.75
C ALA A 361 -23.51 -8.45 15.48
N THR A 362 -23.19 -9.24 14.47
CA THR A 362 -23.84 -10.52 14.14
C THR A 362 -23.22 -11.65 14.96
N ARG A 363 -23.91 -12.79 15.07
CA ARG A 363 -23.34 -14.00 15.71
C ARG A 363 -22.70 -14.85 14.61
N PRO A 364 -21.37 -14.85 14.46
CA PRO A 364 -20.74 -15.55 13.36
C PRO A 364 -20.96 -17.05 13.45
N ASP A 365 -21.27 -17.67 12.31
CA ASP A 365 -21.11 -19.10 12.13
C ASP A 365 -19.62 -19.40 12.02
N PHE A 366 -19.01 -19.71 13.17
CA PHE A 366 -17.59 -20.00 13.27
C PHE A 366 -17.14 -21.16 12.36
N ALA A 367 -18.02 -22.11 12.05
CA ALA A 367 -17.67 -23.24 11.18
C ALA A 367 -17.58 -22.77 9.72
N GLN A 368 -18.56 -22.00 9.25
CA GLN A 368 -18.52 -21.42 7.89
C GLN A 368 -17.39 -20.41 7.74
N TYR A 369 -17.22 -19.51 8.71
CA TYR A 369 -16.14 -18.54 8.74
C TYR A 369 -14.77 -19.23 8.62
N LYS A 370 -14.54 -20.27 9.43
CA LYS A 370 -13.26 -21.00 9.42
C LYS A 370 -13.04 -21.71 8.07
N ARG A 371 -14.05 -22.44 7.57
CA ARG A 371 -13.97 -23.16 6.30
C ARG A 371 -13.62 -22.21 5.14
N LEU A 372 -14.36 -21.11 5.00
CA LEU A 372 -14.13 -20.15 3.91
C LEU A 372 -12.75 -19.49 4.01
N ASN A 373 -12.28 -19.13 5.21
CA ASN A 373 -10.92 -18.61 5.38
C ASN A 373 -9.85 -19.63 4.99
N GLU A 374 -10.02 -20.92 5.33
CA GLU A 374 -9.10 -21.98 4.95
C GLU A 374 -9.06 -22.16 3.42
N GLU A 375 -10.22 -22.14 2.78
CA GLU A 375 -10.35 -22.23 1.33
C GLU A 375 -9.74 -21.02 0.59
N MET A 376 -9.95 -19.80 1.10
CA MET A 376 -9.29 -18.61 0.55
C MET A 376 -7.77 -18.67 0.77
N ALA A 377 -7.32 -19.11 1.94
CA ALA A 377 -5.91 -19.28 2.23
C ALA A 377 -5.25 -20.37 1.37
N GLU A 378 -6.02 -21.34 0.85
CA GLU A 378 -5.55 -22.30 -0.16
C GLU A 378 -5.46 -21.64 -1.54
N ALA A 379 -6.49 -20.90 -1.95
CA ALA A 379 -6.51 -20.19 -3.22
C ALA A 379 -5.34 -19.19 -3.35
N THR A 380 -4.96 -18.52 -2.25
CA THR A 380 -3.83 -17.56 -2.27
C THR A 380 -2.45 -18.22 -2.32
N ARG A 381 -2.32 -19.53 -2.07
CA ARG A 381 -1.02 -20.24 -2.21
C ARG A 381 -0.53 -20.31 -3.65
N ALA A 382 -1.43 -20.13 -4.62
CA ALA A 382 -1.05 -20.06 -6.02
C ALA A 382 -0.25 -18.78 -6.34
N ILE A 383 -0.26 -17.78 -5.45
CA ILE A 383 0.29 -16.44 -5.69
C ILE A 383 1.74 -16.33 -5.17
N TYR A 384 2.11 -17.09 -4.12
CA TYR A 384 3.44 -17.10 -3.50
C TYR A 384 3.78 -18.40 -2.74
#